data_AF-A0A965P7E5-F1
#
_entry.id   AF-A0A965P7E5-F1
#
_cell.length_a   1.000
_cell.length_b   1.000
_cell.length_c   1.000
_cell.angle_alpha   90.00
_cell.angle_beta   90.00
_cell.angle_gamma   90.00
#
_symmetry.space_group_name_H-M   'P 1'
#
loop_
_entity.id
_entity.type
_entity.pdbx_description
1 polymer ?
#
loop_
_entity_poly.entity_id
_entity_poly.type
_entity_poly.pdbx_seq_one_letter_code
_entity_poly.pdbx_strand_id
1 'polypeptide(L)'
;MNYSELTPEEIDIFHLLAEQAGQVATRLLAERGIDTLQQVTPEAGRRVLRQAWLEVAEAWFAGSGLQNLEQAIPEFVEAMIGCCSTVGTQGPTLH
;
A
#
# COMPACT_ATOMS: atom_id res chain seq x y z
N MET A 1 11.81 3.44 -8.40
CA MET A 1 12.01 4.66 -7.61
C MET A 1 12.81 4.25 -6.39
N ASN A 2 14.01 4.79 -6.21
CA ASN A 2 14.91 4.36 -5.15
C ASN A 2 14.47 5.04 -3.84
N TYR A 3 13.89 4.30 -2.89
CA TYR A 3 13.43 4.83 -1.60
C TYR A 3 14.55 5.55 -0.80
N SER A 4 15.80 5.38 -1.21
CA SER A 4 16.98 6.04 -0.66
C SER A 4 17.10 7.53 -0.97
N GLU A 5 16.24 8.09 -1.83
CA GLU A 5 16.26 9.53 -2.20
C GLU A 5 15.23 10.37 -1.43
N LEU A 6 14.38 9.76 -0.59
CA LEU A 6 13.43 10.49 0.24
C LEU A 6 14.15 11.12 1.43
N THR A 7 13.88 12.41 1.67
CA THR A 7 14.30 13.09 2.89
C THR A 7 13.57 12.52 4.11
N PRO A 8 14.12 12.69 5.34
CA PRO A 8 13.44 12.25 6.55
C PRO A 8 12.02 12.80 6.70
N GLU A 9 11.80 14.04 6.27
CA GLU A 9 10.49 14.70 6.29
C GLU A 9 9.53 14.06 5.28
N GLU A 10 10.00 13.72 4.08
CA GLU A 10 9.21 12.98 3.09
C GLU A 10 8.88 11.56 3.55
N ILE A 11 9.78 10.90 4.31
CA ILE A 11 9.53 9.59 4.91
C ILE A 11 8.41 9.68 5.96
N ASP A 12 8.40 10.72 6.79
CA ASP A 12 7.35 10.94 7.79
C ASP A 12 5.98 11.19 7.12
N ILE A 13 5.96 12.04 6.09
CA ILE A 13 4.76 12.26 5.25
C ILE A 13 4.32 10.95 4.62
N PHE A 14 5.26 10.16 4.11
CA PHE A 14 4.98 8.88 3.49
C PHE A 14 4.38 7.87 4.49
N HIS A 15 4.91 7.77 5.71
CA HIS A 15 4.34 6.91 6.76
C HIS A 15 2.93 7.33 7.15
N LEU A 16 2.68 8.64 7.26
CA LEU A 16 1.34 9.16 7.54
C LEU A 16 0.35 8.77 6.42
N LEU A 17 0.75 8.94 5.16
CA LEU A 17 -0.06 8.56 4.01
C LEU A 17 -0.30 7.05 3.95
N ALA A 18 0.69 6.24 4.29
CA ALA A 18 0.56 4.80 4.36
C ALA A 18 -0.44 4.36 5.44
N GLU A 19 -0.43 5.00 6.61
CA GLU A 19 -1.40 4.73 7.67
C GLU A 19 -2.82 5.09 7.23
N GLN A 20 -2.99 6.26 6.60
CA GLN A 20 -4.29 6.67 6.05
C GLN A 20 -4.77 5.71 4.95
N ALA A 21 -3.86 5.28 4.06
CA ALA A 21 -4.19 4.32 3.01
C ALA A 21 -4.57 2.96 3.62
N GLY A 22 -3.95 2.55 4.72
CA GLY A 22 -4.35 1.37 5.49
C GLY A 22 -5.78 1.48 6.01
N GLN A 23 -6.16 2.61 6.61
CA GLN A 23 -7.52 2.84 7.11
C GLN A 23 -8.56 2.83 5.98
N VAL A 24 -8.26 3.49 4.85
CA VAL A 24 -9.14 3.49 3.67
C VAL A 24 -9.26 2.08 3.09
N ALA A 25 -8.16 1.32 3.02
CA ALA A 25 -8.21 -0.06 2.56
C ALA A 25 -9.10 -0.94 3.46
N THR A 26 -8.99 -0.82 4.79
CA THR A 26 -9.87 -1.52 5.73
C THR A 26 -11.33 -1.13 5.52
N ARG A 27 -11.64 0.15 5.32
CA ARG A 27 -12.99 0.60 4.98
C ARG A 27 -13.49 -0.02 3.67
N LEU A 28 -12.68 0.00 2.61
CA LEU A 28 -13.02 -0.55 1.29
C LEU A 28 -13.23 -2.08 1.32
N LEU A 29 -12.58 -2.78 2.24
CA LEU A 29 -12.79 -4.21 2.49
C LEU A 29 -14.09 -4.44 3.25
N ALA A 30 -14.34 -3.66 4.31
CA ALA A 30 -15.56 -3.74 5.10
C ALA A 30 -16.81 -3.46 4.26
N GLU A 31 -16.75 -2.49 3.33
CA GLU A 31 -17.83 -2.22 2.36
C GLU A 31 -18.15 -3.42 1.44
N ARG A 32 -17.18 -4.32 1.25
CA ARG A 32 -17.34 -5.56 0.50
C ARG A 32 -17.69 -6.77 1.38
N GLY A 33 -17.90 -6.56 2.68
CA GLY A 33 -18.14 -7.62 3.66
C GLY A 33 -16.91 -8.48 3.96
N ILE A 34 -15.71 -7.91 3.75
CA ILE A 34 -14.44 -8.60 3.90
C ILE A 34 -13.74 -8.00 5.12
N ASP A 35 -13.41 -8.85 6.08
CA ASP A 35 -12.87 -8.39 7.37
C ASP A 35 -11.35 -8.19 7.29
N THR A 36 -10.65 -8.98 6.46
CA THR A 36 -9.19 -8.92 6.34
C THR A 36 -8.70 -9.06 4.91
N LEU A 37 -7.54 -8.45 4.60
CA LEU A 37 -6.84 -8.65 3.32
C LEU A 37 -6.47 -10.12 3.05
N GLN A 38 -6.41 -10.97 4.08
CA GLN A 38 -6.11 -12.40 3.93
C GLN A 38 -7.28 -13.19 3.33
N GLN A 39 -8.48 -12.62 3.32
CA GLN A 39 -9.68 -13.23 2.76
C GLN A 39 -9.87 -12.91 1.28
N VAL A 40 -9.04 -12.04 0.70
CA VAL A 40 -9.08 -11.69 -0.74
C VAL A 40 -7.89 -12.27 -1.48
N THR A 41 -8.09 -12.55 -2.76
CA THR A 41 -6.99 -12.93 -3.65
C THR A 41 -5.96 -11.79 -3.74
N PRO A 42 -4.69 -12.09 -4.02
CA PRO A 42 -3.65 -11.08 -4.18
C PRO A 42 -4.02 -9.98 -5.18
N GLU A 43 -4.63 -10.33 -6.33
CA GLU A 43 -5.17 -9.38 -7.29
C GLU A 43 -6.30 -8.50 -6.73
N ALA A 44 -7.19 -9.03 -5.90
CA ALA A 44 -8.26 -8.25 -5.30
C ALA A 44 -7.71 -7.31 -4.21
N GLY A 45 -6.77 -7.81 -3.39
CA GLY A 45 -6.00 -6.98 -2.44
C GLY A 45 -5.25 -5.85 -3.14
N ARG A 46 -4.62 -6.12 -4.30
CA ARG A 46 -3.98 -5.10 -5.16
C ARG A 46 -4.93 -3.98 -5.53
N ARG A 47 -6.14 -4.32 -5.98
CA ARG A 47 -7.13 -3.32 -6.40
C ARG A 47 -7.58 -2.45 -5.24
N VAL A 48 -7.84 -3.07 -4.08
CA VAL A 48 -8.24 -2.33 -2.87
C VAL A 48 -7.13 -1.41 -2.39
N LEU A 49 -5.90 -1.91 -2.25
CA LEU A 49 -4.77 -1.10 -1.78
C LEU A 49 -4.44 0.04 -2.76
N ARG A 50 -4.46 -0.24 -4.07
CA ARG A 50 -4.27 0.81 -5.08
C ARG A 50 -5.34 1.88 -4.98
N GLN A 51 -6.60 1.49 -4.81
CA GLN A 51 -7.69 2.46 -4.69
C GLN A 51 -7.56 3.28 -3.40
N ALA A 52 -7.23 2.64 -2.28
CA ALA A 52 -7.02 3.34 -1.02
C ALA A 52 -5.89 4.37 -1.09
N TRP A 53 -4.77 4.00 -1.71
CA TRP A 53 -3.67 4.92 -1.93
C TRP A 53 -4.03 6.07 -2.87
N LEU A 54 -4.80 5.82 -3.92
CA LEU A 54 -5.29 6.88 -4.81
C LEU A 54 -6.21 7.85 -4.07
N GLU A 55 -7.15 7.36 -3.26
CA GLU A 55 -8.05 8.23 -2.50
C GLU A 55 -7.30 9.15 -1.51
N VAL A 56 -6.29 8.60 -0.82
CA VAL A 56 -5.44 9.36 0.10
C VAL A 56 -4.52 10.32 -0.66
N ALA A 57 -3.94 9.86 -1.76
CA ALA A 57 -3.13 10.68 -2.65
C ALA A 57 -3.93 11.86 -3.20
N GLU A 58 -5.13 11.64 -3.74
CA GLU A 58 -5.98 12.71 -4.26
C GLU A 58 -6.34 13.71 -3.15
N ALA A 59 -6.71 13.23 -1.95
CA ALA A 59 -7.01 14.10 -0.82
C ALA A 59 -5.80 14.94 -0.38
N TRP A 60 -4.59 14.39 -0.45
CA TRP A 60 -3.36 15.06 -0.04
C TRP A 60 -2.80 15.98 -1.14
N PHE A 61 -2.74 15.52 -2.37
CA PHE A 61 -2.18 16.25 -3.51
C PHE A 61 -3.06 17.38 -4.00
N ALA A 62 -4.39 17.32 -3.77
CA ALA A 62 -5.30 18.44 -4.01
C ALA A 62 -4.88 19.73 -3.26
N GLY A 63 -4.00 19.64 -2.26
CA GLY A 63 -3.44 20.78 -1.54
C GLY A 63 -1.91 20.94 -1.57
N SER A 64 -1.12 19.95 -2.00
CA SER A 64 0.30 19.83 -1.55
C SER A 64 1.39 19.85 -2.62
N GLY A 65 1.10 19.65 -3.92
CA GLY A 65 2.10 19.73 -5.00
C GLY A 65 3.18 18.62 -5.04
N LEU A 66 3.02 17.55 -4.24
CA LEU A 66 4.00 16.48 -4.03
C LEU A 66 4.00 15.39 -5.14
N GLN A 67 4.15 15.77 -6.40
CA GLN A 67 4.11 14.85 -7.57
C GLN A 67 5.09 13.67 -7.50
N ASN A 68 6.21 13.80 -6.77
CA ASN A 68 7.18 12.72 -6.58
C ASN A 68 6.62 11.55 -5.73
N LEU A 69 5.78 11.84 -4.73
CA LEU A 69 5.18 10.79 -3.92
C LEU A 69 4.17 9.97 -4.72
N GLU A 70 3.41 10.61 -5.62
CA GLU A 70 2.42 9.93 -6.47
C GLU A 70 3.06 8.83 -7.32
N GLN A 71 4.26 9.09 -7.86
CA GLN A 71 5.02 8.14 -8.67
C GLN A 71 5.58 6.96 -7.86
N ALA A 72 5.74 7.11 -6.54
CA ALA A 72 6.25 6.06 -5.66
C ALA A 72 5.15 5.10 -5.17
N ILE A 73 3.88 5.51 -5.22
CA ILE A 73 2.72 4.71 -4.78
C ILE A 73 2.65 3.33 -5.47
N PRO A 74 2.80 3.20 -6.80
CA PRO A 74 2.66 1.91 -7.48
C PRO A 74 3.71 0.90 -7.01
N GLU A 75 4.97 1.32 -6.89
CA GLU A 75 6.06 0.45 -6.42
C GLU A 75 5.85 0.02 -4.97
N PHE A 76 5.30 0.89 -4.12
CA PHE A 76 5.01 0.55 -2.74
C PHE A 76 3.86 -0.45 -2.60
N VAL A 77 2.76 -0.23 -3.34
CA VAL A 77 1.64 -1.18 -3.40
C VAL A 77 2.16 -2.55 -3.84
N GLU A 78 3.04 -2.60 -4.84
CA GLU A 78 3.66 -3.86 -5.27
C GLU A 78 4.58 -4.46 -4.21
N ALA A 79 5.36 -3.66 -3.48
CA ALA A 79 6.24 -4.15 -2.41
C ALA A 79 5.45 -4.75 -1.22
N MET A 80 4.40 -4.10 -0.75
CA MET A 80 3.56 -4.61 0.34
C MET A 80 2.90 -5.94 -0.01
N ILE A 81 2.46 -6.07 -1.26
CA ILE A 81 1.76 -7.27 -1.74
C ILE A 81 2.75 -8.40 -2.05
N GLY A 82 3.93 -8.06 -2.55
CA GLY A 82 5.06 -8.98 -2.66
C GLY A 82 5.43 -9.59 -1.30
N CYS A 83 5.36 -8.79 -0.22
CA CYS A 83 5.59 -9.26 1.15
C CYS A 83 4.48 -10.22 1.66
N CYS A 84 3.23 -10.06 1.19
CA CYS A 84 2.16 -11.02 1.49
C CYS A 84 2.23 -12.31 0.66
N SER A 85 2.95 -12.30 -0.47
CA SER A 85 3.09 -13.47 -1.34
C SER A 85 4.25 -14.41 -0.94
N THR A 86 5.20 -13.93 -0.13
CA THR A 86 6.36 -14.71 0.34
C THR A 86 6.04 -15.64 1.52
N VAL A 87 4.83 -15.65 2.06
CA VAL A 87 4.36 -16.66 3.05
C VAL A 87 3.82 -17.94 2.37
N GLY A 88 4.07 -18.11 1.06
CA GLY A 88 3.58 -19.27 0.30
C GLY A 88 4.64 -20.23 -0.26
N THR A 89 5.95 -20.02 -0.06
CA THR A 89 6.96 -20.92 -0.66
C THR A 89 8.27 -21.01 0.14
N GLN A 90 8.18 -21.30 1.43
CA GLN A 90 9.27 -21.98 2.15
C GLN A 90 8.68 -23.14 2.93
N GLY A 91 8.44 -24.25 2.23
CA GLY A 91 8.49 -25.55 2.89
C GLY A 91 9.91 -25.72 3.43
N PRO A 92 10.11 -26.14 4.70
CA PRO A 92 11.45 -26.42 5.18
C PRO A 92 12.03 -27.56 4.32
N THR A 93 13.04 -27.25 3.53
CA THR A 93 13.89 -28.27 2.92
C THR A 93 14.63 -28.95 4.08
N LEU A 94 14.15 -30.13 4.47
CA LEU A 94 14.93 -31.06 5.27
C LEU A 94 16.15 -31.46 4.46
N HIS A 95 17.34 -31.10 4.94
CA HIS A 95 18.58 -31.72 4.52
C HIS A 95 19.52 -31.92 5.71
#